data_AF-A0A7C5ET55-F1
#
_entry.id   AF-A0A7C5ET55-F1
#
_cell.length_a   1.000
_cell.length_b   1.000
_cell.length_c   1.000
_cell.angle_alpha   90.00
_cell.angle_beta   90.00
_cell.angle_gamma   90.00
#
_symmetry.space_group_name_H-M   'P 1'
#
loop_
_entity.id
_entity.type
_entity.pdbx_description
1 polymer ?
#
loop_
_entity_poly.entity_id
_entity_poly.type
_entity_poly.pdbx_seq_one_letter_code
_entity_poly.pdbx_strand_id
1 'polypeptide(L)'
;MAVVRVCPFRIDGSAKKGWWGYLQRQDAEGLVLRAPLQHPADLGYVTFAPEDTMVERYWFRRWYNIFSLYDAGGGLKGWYANLCTPIHFDGESLQYTDLELDLWVWPNRSYLVLDESEFRSLVVPRLSAEALDQVHAAFQELLADVQGPGRLFREPPGL
;
A
#
# COMPACT_ATOMS: atom_id res chain seq x y z
N MET A 1 -3.42 17.50 -13.83
CA MET A 1 -3.68 16.50 -12.78
C MET A 1 -3.49 17.15 -11.42
N ALA A 2 -4.37 16.88 -10.46
CA ALA A 2 -4.20 17.38 -9.10
C ALA A 2 -3.07 16.61 -8.40
N VAL A 3 -2.26 17.32 -7.61
CA VAL A 3 -1.22 16.71 -6.76
C VAL A 3 -1.86 16.40 -5.41
N VAL A 4 -1.65 15.19 -4.92
CA VAL A 4 -2.10 14.73 -3.60
C VAL A 4 -0.88 14.43 -2.74
N ARG A 5 -0.88 14.93 -1.51
CA ARG A 5 0.12 14.57 -0.50
C ARG A 5 -0.29 13.28 0.21
N VAL A 6 0.64 12.35 0.34
CA VAL A 6 0.46 11.11 1.11
C VAL A 6 1.16 11.29 2.45
N CYS A 7 0.38 11.23 3.52
CA CYS A 7 0.81 11.52 4.89
C CYS A 7 0.57 10.30 5.80
N PRO A 8 1.47 9.30 5.77
CA PRO A 8 1.38 8.13 6.63
C PRO A 8 1.79 8.46 8.07
N PHE A 9 1.15 7.79 9.02
CA PHE A 9 1.47 7.84 10.45
C PHE A 9 1.82 6.45 10.97
N ARG A 10 2.64 6.36 12.00
CA ARG A 10 2.84 5.14 12.77
C ARG A 10 1.67 4.91 13.72
N ILE A 11 1.57 3.69 14.25
CA ILE A 11 0.52 3.32 15.23
C ILE A 11 0.54 4.17 16.51
N ASP A 12 1.65 4.80 16.86
CA ASP A 12 1.76 5.73 17.99
C ASP A 12 1.37 7.18 17.65
N GLY A 13 0.95 7.44 16.42
CA GLY A 13 0.55 8.75 15.91
C GLY A 13 1.70 9.62 15.40
N SER A 14 2.95 9.16 15.47
CA SER A 14 4.08 9.90 14.90
C SER A 14 4.07 9.83 13.35
N ALA A 15 4.49 10.91 12.68
CA ALA A 15 4.52 10.95 11.22
C ALA A 15 5.62 10.03 10.64
N LYS A 16 5.28 9.27 9.59
CA LYS A 16 6.26 8.61 8.70
C LYS A 16 6.65 9.59 7.57
N LYS A 17 7.71 9.25 6.83
CA LYS A 17 8.14 10.05 5.67
C LYS A 17 7.04 10.03 4.61
N GLY A 18 6.42 11.17 4.37
CA GLY A 18 5.41 11.32 3.32
C GLY A 18 6.00 11.42 1.92
N TRP A 19 5.12 11.46 0.93
CA TRP A 19 5.44 11.68 -0.48
C TRP A 19 4.25 12.34 -1.18
N TRP A 20 4.35 12.52 -2.49
CA TRP A 20 3.26 13.06 -3.30
C TRP A 20 3.00 12.21 -4.55
N GLY A 21 1.78 12.28 -5.07
CA GLY A 21 1.38 11.61 -6.31
C GLY A 21 0.38 12.44 -7.10
N TYR A 22 0.18 12.09 -8.37
CA TYR A 22 -0.81 12.70 -9.24
C TYR A 22 -2.11 11.90 -9.19
N LEU A 23 -3.21 12.53 -8.79
CA LEU A 23 -4.53 11.91 -8.77
C LEU A 23 -4.94 11.51 -10.20
N GLN A 24 -5.15 10.21 -10.38
CA GLN A 24 -5.64 9.62 -11.63
C GLN A 24 -7.14 9.37 -11.56
N ARG A 25 -7.61 8.84 -10.42
CA ARG A 25 -9.02 8.51 -10.19
C ARG A 25 -9.40 8.74 -8.74
N GLN A 26 -10.60 9.26 -8.54
CA GLN A 26 -11.30 9.28 -7.26
C GLN A 26 -12.73 8.79 -7.52
N ASP A 27 -13.16 7.76 -6.80
CA ASP A 27 -14.49 7.19 -6.89
C ASP A 27 -15.01 6.85 -5.48
N ALA A 28 -16.15 6.14 -5.38
CA ALA A 28 -16.74 5.80 -4.09
C ALA A 28 -15.90 4.79 -3.27
N GLU A 29 -14.99 4.04 -3.92
CA GLU A 29 -14.13 3.06 -3.25
C GLU A 29 -12.87 3.70 -2.69
N GLY A 30 -12.30 4.67 -3.42
CA GLY A 30 -11.03 5.27 -3.02
C GLY A 30 -10.35 6.12 -4.07
N LEU A 31 -9.02 6.14 -3.98
CA LEU A 31 -8.13 6.95 -4.79
C LEU A 31 -7.16 6.06 -5.57
N VAL A 32 -6.83 6.49 -6.78
CA VAL A 32 -5.69 5.97 -7.54
C VAL A 32 -4.74 7.11 -7.85
N LEU A 33 -3.50 6.98 -7.40
CA LEU A 33 -2.43 7.93 -7.69
C LEU A 33 -1.41 7.31 -8.64
N ARG A 34 -0.75 8.16 -9.43
CA ARG A 34 0.51 7.82 -10.10
C ARG A 34 1.60 8.65 -9.47
N ALA A 35 2.62 8.00 -8.91
CA ALA A 35 3.70 8.67 -8.19
C ALA A 35 5.06 8.32 -8.80
N PRO A 36 5.99 9.29 -8.93
CA PRO A 36 7.39 8.97 -9.15
C PRO A 36 7.97 8.36 -7.88
N LEU A 37 8.98 7.50 -8.02
CA LEU A 37 9.70 7.02 -6.86
C LEU A 37 10.46 8.17 -6.16
N GLN A 38 10.15 8.39 -4.89
CA GLN A 38 10.75 9.46 -4.08
C GLN A 38 11.70 8.93 -3.00
N HIS A 39 11.60 7.64 -2.67
CA HIS A 39 12.39 6.99 -1.64
C HIS A 39 13.05 5.72 -2.22
N PRO A 40 14.16 5.86 -2.97
CA PRO A 40 14.91 4.71 -3.47
C PRO A 40 15.46 3.84 -2.35
N ALA A 41 15.40 2.52 -2.56
CA ALA A 41 15.86 1.53 -1.60
C ALA A 41 16.19 0.21 -2.30
N ASP A 42 17.14 -0.54 -1.76
CA ASP A 42 17.35 -1.94 -2.13
C ASP A 42 16.92 -2.82 -0.96
N LEU A 43 15.89 -3.62 -1.17
CA LEU A 43 15.31 -4.48 -0.14
C LEU A 43 15.79 -5.95 -0.29
N GLY A 44 16.71 -6.22 -1.21
CA GLY A 44 17.28 -7.55 -1.48
C GLY A 44 16.37 -8.48 -2.28
N TYR A 45 15.05 -8.37 -2.14
CA TYR A 45 14.07 -9.10 -2.97
C TYR A 45 13.52 -8.26 -4.13
N VAL A 46 13.64 -6.93 -4.04
CA VAL A 46 13.37 -5.96 -5.10
C VAL A 46 14.16 -4.67 -4.81
N THR A 47 14.62 -4.02 -5.87
CA THR A 47 15.19 -2.67 -5.80
C THR A 47 14.14 -1.66 -6.22
N PHE A 48 13.94 -0.60 -5.46
CA PHE A 48 13.17 0.59 -5.84
C PHE A 48 14.17 1.60 -6.43
N ALA A 49 14.24 1.67 -7.75
CA ALA A 49 15.18 2.51 -8.49
C ALA A 49 14.60 3.91 -8.76
N PRO A 50 15.39 5.00 -8.74
CA PRO A 50 14.90 6.37 -8.90
C PRO A 50 14.00 6.61 -10.12
N GLU A 51 14.18 5.82 -11.18
CA GLU A 51 13.45 5.88 -12.44
C GLU A 51 12.16 5.06 -12.44
N ASP A 52 11.93 4.25 -11.40
CA ASP A 52 10.71 3.48 -11.24
C ASP A 52 9.50 4.42 -11.03
N THR A 53 8.33 3.92 -11.42
CA THR A 53 7.07 4.60 -11.16
C THR A 53 6.10 3.69 -10.42
N MET A 54 5.20 4.31 -9.66
CA MET A 54 4.23 3.60 -8.85
C MET A 54 2.82 4.01 -9.24
N VAL A 55 1.94 3.02 -9.27
CA VAL A 55 0.50 3.22 -9.31
C VAL A 55 -0.06 2.77 -7.98
N GLU A 56 -0.57 3.72 -7.22
CA GLU A 56 -0.96 3.54 -5.83
C GLU A 56 -2.48 3.49 -5.72
N ARG A 57 -3.01 2.45 -5.09
CA ARG A 57 -4.44 2.31 -4.79
C ARG A 57 -4.67 2.44 -3.31
N TYR A 58 -5.57 3.34 -2.95
CA TYR A 58 -6.00 3.60 -1.58
C TYR A 58 -7.50 3.45 -1.46
N TRP A 59 -7.99 2.99 -0.31
CA TRP A 59 -9.41 2.73 -0.10
C TRP A 59 -9.97 3.45 1.13
N PHE A 60 -11.19 3.96 1.00
CA PHE A 60 -11.89 4.63 2.11
C PHE A 60 -12.40 3.65 3.17
N ARG A 61 -12.44 2.35 2.87
CA ARG A 61 -13.06 1.33 3.73
C ARG A 61 -12.23 0.06 3.92
N ARG A 62 -11.12 -0.09 3.21
CA ARG A 62 -10.25 -1.28 3.30
C ARG A 62 -9.02 -0.98 4.14
N TRP A 63 -8.56 -1.98 4.85
CA TRP A 63 -7.43 -1.88 5.77
C TRP A 63 -6.08 -2.19 5.11
N TYR A 64 -5.90 -1.70 3.89
CA TYR A 64 -4.65 -1.76 3.17
C TYR A 64 -4.61 -0.71 2.06
N ASN A 65 -3.41 -0.45 1.56
CA ASN A 65 -3.17 0.15 0.26
C ASN A 65 -2.31 -0.80 -0.59
N ILE A 66 -2.34 -0.67 -1.92
CA ILE A 66 -1.58 -1.53 -2.84
C ILE A 66 -0.90 -0.66 -3.89
N PHE A 67 0.41 -0.80 -3.99
CA PHE A 67 1.24 -0.10 -4.96
C PHE A 67 1.74 -1.08 -6.02
N SER A 68 1.43 -0.82 -7.28
CA SER A 68 2.06 -1.51 -8.41
C SER A 68 3.38 -0.77 -8.73
N LEU A 69 4.50 -1.49 -8.72
CA LEU A 69 5.84 -0.93 -9.02
C LEU A 69 6.25 -1.30 -10.44
N TYR A 70 6.63 -0.30 -11.24
CA TYR A 70 7.07 -0.46 -12.63
C TYR A 70 8.48 0.08 -12.81
N ASP A 71 9.30 -0.63 -13.60
CA ASP A 71 10.60 -0.14 -14.03
C ASP A 71 10.51 1.02 -15.03
N ALA A 72 11.66 1.62 -15.37
CA ALA A 72 11.77 2.71 -16.33
C ALA A 72 11.26 2.37 -17.75
N GLY A 73 11.20 1.09 -18.11
CA GLY A 73 10.67 0.58 -19.37
C GLY A 73 9.18 0.25 -19.32
N GLY A 74 8.52 0.42 -18.16
CA GLY A 74 7.12 0.05 -17.94
C GLY A 74 6.90 -1.42 -17.59
N GLY A 75 7.97 -2.18 -17.36
CA GLY A 75 7.88 -3.56 -16.89
C GLY A 75 7.40 -3.63 -15.44
N LEU A 76 6.38 -4.43 -15.17
CA LEU A 76 5.89 -4.63 -13.81
C LEU A 76 6.91 -5.45 -13.00
N LYS A 77 7.39 -4.87 -11.90
CA LYS A 77 8.32 -5.52 -10.96
C LYS A 77 7.58 -6.33 -9.89
N GLY A 78 6.40 -5.85 -9.49
CA GLY A 78 5.55 -6.50 -8.51
C GLY A 78 4.58 -5.53 -7.85
N TRP A 79 3.97 -5.99 -6.76
CA TRP A 79 3.08 -5.21 -5.93
C TRP A 79 3.53 -5.21 -4.48
N TYR A 80 3.38 -4.06 -3.85
CA TYR A 80 3.56 -3.88 -2.42
C TYR A 80 2.20 -3.57 -1.80
N ALA A 81 1.72 -4.40 -0.88
CA ALA A 81 0.51 -4.15 -0.13
C ALA A 81 0.85 -3.87 1.34
N ASN A 82 0.49 -2.69 1.82
CA ASN A 82 0.70 -2.25 3.19
C ASN A 82 -0.61 -2.35 3.96
N LEU A 83 -0.63 -3.09 5.06
CA LEU A 83 -1.77 -3.09 5.98
C LEU A 83 -1.81 -1.76 6.72
N CYS A 84 -2.90 -1.03 6.54
CA CYS A 84 -3.06 0.30 7.10
C CYS A 84 -4.51 0.54 7.50
N THR A 85 -4.79 1.60 8.25
CA THR A 85 -6.19 2.02 8.43
C THR A 85 -6.78 2.52 7.10
N PRO A 86 -8.11 2.53 6.93
CA PRO A 86 -8.74 3.21 5.80
C PRO A 86 -8.32 4.66 5.72
N ILE A 87 -8.20 5.19 4.50
CA ILE A 87 -7.70 6.55 4.32
C ILE A 87 -8.73 7.61 4.71
N HIS A 88 -8.25 8.74 5.23
CA HIS A 88 -8.96 10.01 5.23
C HIS A 88 -8.40 10.90 4.12
N PHE A 89 -9.26 11.53 3.31
CA PHE A 89 -8.84 12.42 2.23
C PHE A 89 -9.61 13.74 2.31
N ASP A 90 -8.89 14.86 2.38
CA ASP A 90 -9.45 16.21 2.52
C ASP A 90 -9.56 16.98 1.18
N GLY A 91 -9.14 16.36 0.07
CA GLY A 91 -9.07 16.99 -1.26
C GLY A 91 -7.63 17.36 -1.68
N GLU A 92 -6.70 17.46 -0.74
CA GLU A 92 -5.29 17.82 -0.97
C GLU A 92 -4.31 16.80 -0.38
N SER A 93 -4.67 16.21 0.76
CA SER A 93 -3.86 15.25 1.51
C SER A 93 -4.67 14.01 1.85
N LEU A 94 -4.05 12.84 1.65
CA LEU A 94 -4.55 11.56 2.16
C LEU A 94 -3.71 11.12 3.34
N GLN A 95 -4.38 10.60 4.36
CA GLN A 95 -3.79 10.20 5.63
C GLN A 95 -4.24 8.79 5.99
N TYR A 96 -3.32 8.01 6.57
CA TYR A 96 -3.61 6.71 7.14
C TYR A 96 -2.58 6.35 8.21
N THR A 97 -2.93 5.41 9.08
CA THR A 97 -2.02 4.80 10.03
C THR A 97 -1.49 3.49 9.46
N ASP A 98 -0.18 3.41 9.32
CA ASP A 98 0.58 2.24 8.91
C ASP A 98 0.67 1.24 10.06
N LEU A 99 0.47 -0.05 9.74
CA LEU A 99 0.41 -1.13 10.72
C LEU A 99 1.64 -2.05 10.63
N GLU A 100 2.72 -1.61 9.98
CA GLU A 100 4.03 -2.29 9.95
C GLU A 100 3.91 -3.79 9.57
N LEU A 101 2.90 -4.14 8.77
CA LEU A 101 2.71 -5.49 8.21
C LEU A 101 2.49 -5.33 6.72
N ASP A 102 3.38 -5.91 5.93
CA ASP A 102 3.38 -5.71 4.49
C ASP A 102 3.47 -7.03 3.74
N LEU A 103 3.02 -7.00 2.49
CA LEU A 103 3.05 -8.12 1.57
C LEU A 103 3.67 -7.67 0.26
N TRP A 104 4.79 -8.28 -0.12
CA TRP A 104 5.34 -8.18 -1.46
C TRP A 104 4.82 -9.32 -2.32
N VAL A 105 4.36 -9.02 -3.54
CA VAL A 105 3.84 -10.01 -4.50
C VAL A 105 4.54 -9.83 -5.84
N TRP A 106 5.16 -10.88 -6.35
CA TRP A 106 5.78 -10.86 -7.68
C TRP A 106 4.76 -11.14 -8.80
N PRO A 107 5.08 -10.82 -10.06
CA PRO A 107 4.22 -11.09 -11.21
C PRO A 107 3.81 -12.57 -11.38
N ASN A 108 4.68 -13.50 -10.97
CA ASN A 108 4.40 -14.94 -10.95
C ASN A 108 3.52 -15.40 -9.77
N ARG A 109 3.05 -14.46 -8.94
CA ARG A 109 2.16 -14.67 -7.79
C ARG A 109 2.81 -15.35 -6.58
N SER A 110 4.13 -15.57 -6.57
CA SER A 110 4.82 -15.81 -5.31
C SER A 110 4.77 -14.53 -4.45
N TYR A 111 4.91 -14.67 -3.13
CA TYR A 111 4.83 -13.55 -2.20
C TYR A 111 5.77 -13.68 -1.01
N LEU A 112 6.05 -12.56 -0.35
CA LEU A 112 6.72 -12.48 0.95
C LEU A 112 5.87 -11.66 1.90
N VAL A 113 5.71 -12.17 3.12
CA VAL A 113 5.19 -11.40 4.26
C VAL A 113 6.38 -10.72 4.91
N LEU A 114 6.24 -9.42 5.21
CA LEU A 114 7.29 -8.57 5.73
C LEU A 114 6.88 -8.03 7.09
N ASP A 115 7.88 -7.74 7.92
CA ASP A 115 7.72 -6.99 9.17
C ASP A 115 6.72 -7.61 10.19
N GLU A 116 6.52 -8.93 10.13
CA GLU A 116 5.63 -9.66 11.06
C GLU A 116 6.02 -9.46 12.53
N SER A 117 7.32 -9.26 12.80
CA SER A 117 7.82 -9.11 14.17
C SER A 117 7.51 -7.71 14.73
N GLU A 118 7.58 -6.70 13.87
CA GLU A 118 7.27 -5.30 14.10
C GLU A 118 5.76 -5.16 14.33
N PHE A 119 4.93 -5.76 13.48
CA PHE A 119 3.48 -5.82 13.69
C PHE A 119 3.13 -6.40 15.07
N ARG A 120 3.69 -7.58 15.41
CA ARG A 120 3.41 -8.26 16.70
C ARG A 120 3.85 -7.45 17.92
N SER A 121 4.98 -6.74 17.83
CA SER A 121 5.58 -6.05 18.97
C SER A 121 5.11 -4.60 19.13
N LEU A 122 4.88 -3.89 18.03
CA LEU A 122 4.53 -2.47 18.02
C LEU A 122 3.03 -2.24 17.86
N VAL A 123 2.36 -3.02 17.01
CA VAL A 123 0.99 -2.72 16.59
C VAL A 123 -0.04 -3.48 17.42
N VAL A 124 0.09 -4.81 17.54
CA VAL A 124 -0.86 -5.65 18.27
C VAL A 124 -1.16 -5.13 19.68
N PRO A 125 -0.18 -4.68 20.50
CA PRO A 125 -0.48 -4.18 21.85
C PRO A 125 -1.27 -2.86 21.89
N ARG A 126 -1.37 -2.14 20.76
CA ARG A 126 -2.01 -0.82 20.65
C ARG A 126 -3.38 -0.87 19.96
N LEU A 127 -3.75 -2.00 19.38
CA LEU A 127 -5.04 -2.18 18.72
C LEU A 127 -6.11 -2.69 19.69
N SER A 128 -7.36 -2.28 19.44
CA SER A 128 -8.52 -2.97 20.02
C SER A 128 -8.70 -4.34 19.35
N ALA A 129 -9.45 -5.23 20.00
CA ALA A 129 -9.78 -6.54 19.42
C ALA A 129 -10.50 -6.40 18.06
N GLU A 130 -11.44 -5.45 17.96
CA GLU A 130 -12.16 -5.17 16.71
C GLU A 130 -11.21 -4.69 15.60
N ALA A 131 -10.28 -3.78 15.91
CA ALA A 131 -9.31 -3.32 14.94
C ALA A 131 -8.37 -4.45 14.49
N LEU A 132 -7.95 -5.32 15.42
CA LEU A 132 -7.13 -6.48 15.09
C LEU A 132 -7.88 -7.47 14.18
N ASP A 133 -9.19 -7.67 14.39
CA ASP A 133 -10.03 -8.46 13.50
C ASP A 133 -10.10 -7.88 12.08
N GLN A 134 -10.17 -6.54 11.96
CA GLN A 134 -10.10 -5.87 10.64
C GLN A 134 -8.77 -6.12 9.94
N VAL A 135 -7.65 -6.04 10.66
CA VAL A 135 -6.32 -6.32 10.11
C VAL A 135 -6.21 -7.77 9.64
N HIS A 136 -6.67 -8.72 10.46
CA HIS A 136 -6.67 -10.13 10.07
C HIS A 136 -7.55 -10.39 8.85
N ALA A 137 -8.76 -9.84 8.81
CA ALA A 137 -9.66 -9.98 7.66
C ALA A 137 -9.05 -9.40 6.38
N ALA A 138 -8.43 -8.22 6.47
CA ALA A 138 -7.71 -7.58 5.37
C ALA A 138 -6.52 -8.43 4.89
N PHE A 139 -5.71 -8.94 5.81
CA PHE A 139 -4.58 -9.79 5.45
C PHE A 139 -5.03 -11.09 4.77
N GLN A 140 -6.10 -11.73 5.28
CA GLN A 140 -6.69 -12.91 4.65
C GLN A 140 -7.27 -12.59 3.26
N GLU A 141 -7.89 -11.42 3.06
CA GLU A 141 -8.36 -10.99 1.74
C GLU A 141 -7.19 -10.88 0.75
N LEU A 142 -6.07 -10.29 1.16
CA LEU A 142 -4.87 -10.18 0.32
C LEU A 142 -4.31 -11.55 -0.04
N LEU A 143 -4.12 -12.45 0.94
CA LEU A 143 -3.62 -13.80 0.68
C LEU A 143 -4.55 -14.61 -0.23
N ALA A 144 -5.86 -14.52 0.00
CA ALA A 144 -6.85 -15.17 -0.85
C ALA A 144 -6.83 -14.61 -2.28
N ASP A 145 -6.61 -13.31 -2.46
CA ASP A 145 -6.47 -12.73 -3.80
C ASP A 145 -5.20 -13.21 -4.50
N VAL A 146 -4.05 -13.31 -3.81
CA VAL A 146 -2.80 -13.86 -4.37
C VAL A 146 -2.98 -15.31 -4.84
N GLN A 147 -3.64 -16.14 -4.02
CA GLN A 147 -3.86 -17.56 -4.29
C GLN A 147 -5.01 -17.82 -5.27
N GLY A 148 -5.87 -16.83 -5.49
CA GLY A 148 -7.10 -16.95 -6.25
C GLY A 148 -7.13 -16.07 -7.51
N PRO A 149 -8.25 -15.36 -7.76
CA PRO A 149 -8.58 -14.79 -9.07
C PRO A 149 -7.75 -13.56 -9.49
N GLY A 150 -6.95 -12.98 -8.59
CA GLY A 150 -6.05 -11.87 -8.93
C GLY A 150 -6.77 -10.57 -9.28
N ARG A 151 -7.76 -10.20 -8.47
CA ARG A 151 -8.53 -8.95 -8.64
C ARG A 151 -7.84 -7.75 -8.03
N LEU A 152 -7.04 -7.95 -6.97
CA LEU A 152 -6.31 -6.89 -6.26
C LEU A 152 -4.90 -6.71 -6.83
N PHE A 153 -4.15 -7.80 -7.02
CA PHE A 153 -2.77 -7.77 -7.54
C PHE A 153 -2.77 -7.85 -9.07
N ARG A 154 -3.26 -6.76 -9.67
CA ARG A 154 -3.28 -6.52 -11.12
C ARG A 154 -3.13 -5.03 -11.39
N GLU A 155 -2.95 -4.70 -12.66
CA GLU A 155 -3.02 -3.32 -13.12
C GLU A 155 -4.45 -2.76 -12.93
N PRO A 156 -4.62 -1.52 -12.45
CA PRO A 156 -5.94 -0.92 -12.34
C PRO A 156 -6.57 -0.76 -13.73
N PRO A 157 -7.84 -1.14 -13.92
CA PRO A 157 -8.51 -0.90 -15.20
C PRO A 157 -8.58 0.60 -15.50
N GLY A 158 -8.29 0.97 -16.74
CA GLY A 158 -8.50 2.32 -17.27
C GLY A 158 -7.45 3.36 -16.86
N LEU A 159 -6.22 2.93 -16.59
CA LEU A 159 -5.04 3.80 -16.51
C LEU A 159 -4.24 3.78 -17.81
#